data_AF-A0AAD6H4G0-F1
#
_entry.id   AF-A0AAD6H4G0-F1
#
_cell.length_a   1.000
_cell.length_b   1.000
_cell.length_c   1.000
_cell.angle_alpha   90.00
_cell.angle_beta   90.00
_cell.angle_gamma   90.00
#
_symmetry.space_group_name_H-M   'P 1'
#
loop_
_entity.id
_entity.type
_entity.pdbx_description
1 polymer ?
#
loop_
_entity_poly.entity_id
_entity_poly.type
_entity_poly.pdbx_seq_one_letter_code
_entity_poly.pdbx_strand_id
1 'polypeptide(L)'
;MEFNYAAHILGQEYTLVYWLLLALLVLHRDMLTLKGVEEEVKALYDSIQNSTGIFTFQDVKSIHAEDKGNYIVMVENTLSGISTGCYKKVIPSRTAEIPHKVNMPATLLAGRPSNNLARSFSLSHASYQATGFSPELVVSVNNRKITTEPLAGTRLCARSKKKVSKLREELLHDPKEIVEHVVSVRQAITELQRLCPRDTVKIEDFISIRTHGSVQHLGSRVTGVLSPEKDIWDAFDVVFPSLTASGTPKHATLEAIQRLEDQPRELYSGAAIMIEDLESFEAALVLRTVFQDRDRAWTQAGAGVISQSNPQRELTKTCEKLASIAPFVIPDVPT
;
A
#
# COMPACT_ATOMS: atom_id res chain seq x y z
N MET A 1 11.19 -1.39 -2.88
CA MET A 1 11.79 -0.24 -2.16
C MET A 1 11.14 -0.14 -0.81
N GLU A 2 11.94 -0.30 0.22
CA GLU A 2 11.56 -0.46 1.63
C GLU A 2 11.27 0.92 2.28
N PHE A 3 10.54 0.94 3.39
CA PHE A 3 10.08 2.17 4.03
C PHE A 3 11.20 3.11 4.51
N ASN A 4 12.26 2.59 5.13
CA ASN A 4 13.40 3.37 5.62
C ASN A 4 14.25 4.00 4.51
N TYR A 5 14.04 3.66 3.22
CA TYR A 5 14.60 4.44 2.12
C TYR A 5 14.27 5.94 2.26
N ALA A 6 13.07 6.26 2.77
CA ALA A 6 12.66 7.64 3.04
C ALA A 6 13.53 8.34 4.08
N ALA A 7 13.84 7.66 5.19
CA ALA A 7 14.71 8.21 6.22
C ALA A 7 16.14 8.40 5.66
N HIS A 8 16.61 7.45 4.85
CA HIS A 8 17.91 7.52 4.18
C HIS A 8 18.05 8.75 3.26
N ILE A 9 17.11 8.98 2.34
CA ILE A 9 17.17 10.13 1.41
C ILE A 9 16.99 11.48 2.11
N LEU A 10 16.33 11.49 3.28
CA LEU A 10 16.16 12.70 4.09
C LEU A 10 17.33 12.94 5.06
N GLY A 11 18.32 12.04 5.11
CA GLY A 11 19.43 12.11 6.06
C GLY A 11 18.98 11.97 7.52
N GLN A 12 17.86 11.29 7.77
CA GLN A 12 17.37 10.99 9.12
C GLN A 12 18.00 9.71 9.65
N GLU A 13 18.15 9.62 10.97
CA GLU A 13 18.51 8.36 11.63
C GLU A 13 17.36 7.35 11.50
N TYR A 14 17.72 6.08 11.36
CA TYR A 14 16.78 4.96 11.35
C TYR A 14 17.47 3.69 11.81
N THR A 15 16.71 2.79 12.41
CA THR A 15 17.19 1.46 12.78
C THR A 15 17.35 0.61 11.52
N LEU A 16 18.50 -0.06 11.38
CA LEU A 16 18.72 -1.00 10.28
C LEU A 16 17.74 -2.17 10.37
N VAL A 17 17.27 -2.61 9.21
CA VAL A 17 16.23 -3.64 9.06
C VAL A 17 16.75 -4.80 8.22
N TYR A 18 15.99 -5.89 8.17
CA TYR A 18 16.44 -7.10 7.50
C TYR A 18 16.28 -7.03 5.99
N TRP A 19 15.29 -6.29 5.48
CA TRP A 19 15.04 -6.15 4.05
C TRP A 19 15.93 -5.08 3.41
N LEU A 20 16.22 -5.24 2.11
CA LEU A 20 17.01 -4.28 1.35
C LEU A 20 16.26 -2.95 1.19
N LEU A 21 16.94 -1.82 1.44
CA LEU A 21 16.40 -0.47 1.20
C LEU A 21 15.85 -0.33 -0.24
N LEU A 22 16.65 -0.76 -1.21
CA LEU A 22 16.30 -0.78 -2.63
C LEU A 22 16.88 -2.03 -3.29
N ALA A 23 16.08 -2.69 -4.13
CA ALA A 23 16.51 -3.71 -5.06
C ALA A 23 15.86 -3.43 -6.42
N LEU A 24 16.69 -3.34 -7.46
CA LEU A 24 16.26 -3.25 -8.85
C LEU A 24 16.58 -4.56 -9.54
N LEU A 25 15.53 -5.22 -10.04
CA LEU A 25 15.66 -6.50 -10.73
C LEU A 25 15.42 -6.25 -12.22
N VAL A 26 16.47 -6.43 -13.03
CA VAL A 26 16.33 -6.46 -14.48
C VAL A 26 15.81 -7.83 -14.85
N LEU A 27 14.52 -7.89 -15.19
CA LEU A 27 13.94 -9.09 -15.76
C LEU A 27 14.38 -9.16 -17.21
N HIS A 28 15.21 -10.14 -17.56
CA HIS A 28 15.38 -10.50 -18.96
C HIS A 28 14.03 -10.99 -19.46
N ARG A 29 13.35 -10.16 -20.27
CA ARG A 29 12.20 -10.57 -21.08
C ARG A 29 12.71 -11.51 -22.17
N ASP A 30 13.12 -12.71 -21.79
CA ASP A 30 12.92 -13.80 -22.71
C ASP A 30 11.40 -14.01 -22.69
N MET A 31 10.78 -13.95 -23.87
CA MET A 31 9.43 -14.46 -24.08
C MET A 31 9.18 -15.66 -23.18
N LEU A 32 7.95 -15.82 -22.68
CA LEU A 32 7.49 -17.10 -22.17
C LEU A 32 7.48 -18.09 -23.36
N THR A 33 8.67 -18.57 -23.73
CA THR A 33 8.89 -19.54 -24.78
C THR A 33 8.80 -20.87 -24.07
N LEU A 34 7.61 -21.45 -24.09
CA LEU A 34 7.45 -22.84 -23.72
C LEU A 34 8.18 -23.66 -24.79
N LYS A 35 9.43 -24.03 -24.52
CA LYS A 35 10.20 -24.98 -25.35
C LYS A 35 10.15 -26.34 -24.65
N GLY A 36 9.39 -27.25 -25.22
CA GLY A 36 9.22 -28.64 -24.81
C GLY A 36 8.57 -29.42 -25.96
N VAL A 37 8.32 -30.71 -25.78
CA VAL A 37 7.53 -31.48 -26.77
C VAL A 37 6.14 -30.84 -26.86
N GLU A 38 5.59 -30.69 -28.06
CA GLU A 38 4.35 -29.95 -28.35
C GLU A 38 3.21 -30.31 -27.37
N GLU A 39 3.13 -31.56 -26.94
CA GLU A 39 2.13 -32.07 -26.00
C GLU A 39 2.32 -31.59 -24.56
N GLU A 40 3.54 -31.49 -24.04
CA GLU A 40 3.81 -31.06 -22.65
C GLU A 40 3.55 -29.56 -22.48
N VAL A 41 3.94 -28.78 -23.48
CA VAL A 41 3.71 -27.34 -23.55
C VAL A 41 2.22 -27.04 -23.68
N LYS A 42 1.52 -27.78 -24.53
CA LYS A 42 0.07 -27.66 -24.70
C LYS A 42 -0.66 -28.14 -23.46
N ALA A 43 -0.23 -29.22 -22.80
CA ALA A 43 -0.81 -29.68 -21.54
C ALA A 43 -0.64 -28.65 -20.41
N LEU A 44 0.50 -27.97 -20.33
CA LEU A 44 0.70 -26.90 -19.34
C LEU A 44 -0.14 -25.66 -19.68
N TYR A 45 -0.18 -25.24 -20.95
CA TYR A 45 -1.02 -24.14 -21.42
C TYR A 45 -2.51 -24.43 -21.18
N ASP A 46 -2.98 -25.62 -21.57
CA ASP A 46 -4.34 -26.09 -21.35
C ASP A 46 -4.61 -26.28 -19.86
N SER A 47 -3.63 -26.69 -19.05
CA SER A 47 -3.80 -26.74 -17.59
C SER A 47 -3.91 -25.35 -16.98
N ILE A 48 -3.26 -24.32 -17.51
CA ILE A 48 -3.38 -22.94 -17.03
C ILE A 48 -4.70 -22.32 -17.50
N GLN A 49 -5.12 -22.59 -18.74
CA GLN A 49 -6.40 -22.13 -19.32
C GLN A 49 -7.60 -22.85 -18.71
N ASN A 50 -7.47 -24.16 -18.46
CA ASN A 50 -8.50 -25.03 -17.89
C ASN A 50 -8.32 -25.29 -16.39
N SER A 51 -7.33 -24.67 -15.73
CA SER A 51 -7.31 -24.63 -14.26
C SER A 51 -8.45 -23.75 -13.80
N THR A 52 -9.64 -24.31 -13.79
CA THR A 52 -10.69 -23.96 -12.85
C THR A 52 -10.30 -24.54 -11.49
N GLY A 53 -9.09 -24.21 -11.02
CA GLY A 53 -8.67 -24.56 -9.67
C GLY A 53 -9.65 -23.89 -8.74
N ILE A 54 -10.70 -24.63 -8.35
CA ILE A 54 -11.53 -24.30 -7.21
C ILE A 54 -10.59 -24.55 -6.05
N PHE A 55 -9.78 -23.55 -5.73
CA PHE A 55 -9.04 -23.55 -4.49
C PHE A 55 -10.11 -23.58 -3.41
N THR A 56 -10.21 -24.71 -2.71
CA THR A 56 -11.02 -24.81 -1.51
C THR A 56 -10.44 -23.83 -0.51
N PHE A 57 -11.13 -22.70 -0.37
CA PHE A 57 -10.87 -21.70 0.66
C PHE A 57 -10.98 -22.40 1.99
N GLN A 58 -9.85 -22.70 2.64
CA GLN A 58 -9.89 -22.94 4.06
C GLN A 58 -10.24 -21.62 4.72
N ASP A 59 -11.17 -21.65 5.68
CA ASP A 59 -11.36 -20.55 6.61
C ASP A 59 -10.04 -20.35 7.34
N VAL A 60 -9.19 -19.47 6.79
CA VAL A 60 -8.01 -18.97 7.49
C VAL A 60 -8.57 -18.31 8.74
N LYS A 61 -8.39 -18.99 9.89
CA LYS A 61 -8.73 -18.44 11.21
C LYS A 61 -8.27 -16.99 11.19
N SER A 62 -9.24 -16.10 11.38
CA SER A 62 -9.08 -14.66 11.25
C SER A 62 -7.75 -14.20 11.87
N ILE A 63 -6.83 -13.72 11.02
CA ILE A 63 -5.53 -13.13 11.38
C ILE A 63 -5.76 -11.78 12.09
N HIS A 64 -6.67 -11.74 13.06
CA HIS A 64 -7.32 -10.53 13.57
C HIS A 64 -7.22 -10.35 15.09
N ALA A 65 -6.58 -11.28 15.80
CA ALA A 65 -6.77 -11.38 17.24
C ALA A 65 -5.61 -10.82 18.08
N GLU A 66 -4.37 -10.95 17.62
CA GLU A 66 -3.22 -10.69 18.47
C GLU A 66 -2.83 -9.21 18.35
N ASP A 67 -2.87 -8.51 19.49
CA ASP A 67 -2.43 -7.13 19.68
C ASP A 67 -3.40 -5.95 19.40
N LYS A 68 -4.68 -6.12 19.73
CA LYS A 68 -5.65 -5.01 19.71
C LYS A 68 -5.36 -3.93 20.77
N GLY A 69 -4.78 -4.33 21.91
CA GLY A 69 -4.53 -3.46 23.06
C GLY A 69 -3.42 -2.45 22.80
N ASN A 70 -2.26 -2.90 22.30
CA ASN A 70 -1.13 -1.99 22.09
C ASN A 70 -1.41 -1.00 20.96
N TYR A 71 -2.16 -1.39 19.92
CA TYR A 71 -2.53 -0.45 18.85
C TYR A 71 -3.42 0.70 19.33
N ILE A 72 -4.34 0.46 20.28
CA ILE A 72 -5.17 1.54 20.86
C ILE A 72 -4.28 2.55 21.57
N VAL A 73 -3.35 2.07 22.41
CA VAL A 73 -2.37 2.91 23.12
C VAL A 73 -1.49 3.67 22.13
N MET A 74 -1.06 3.04 21.04
CA MET A 74 -0.29 3.68 19.97
C MET A 74 -1.07 4.84 19.32
N VAL A 75 -2.38 4.68 19.09
CA VAL A 75 -3.23 5.76 18.56
C VAL A 75 -3.41 6.88 19.59
N GLU A 76 -3.56 6.57 20.88
CA GLU A 76 -3.64 7.57 21.95
C GLU A 76 -2.35 8.38 22.07
N ASN A 77 -1.19 7.71 22.03
CA ASN A 77 0.13 8.37 21.99
C ASN A 77 0.28 9.25 20.74
N THR A 78 -0.23 8.77 19.59
CA THR A 78 -0.25 9.56 18.35
C THR A 78 -1.09 10.83 18.51
N LEU A 79 -2.28 10.72 19.10
CA LEU A 79 -3.16 11.86 19.39
C LEU A 79 -2.52 12.86 20.36
N SER A 80 -1.77 12.38 21.36
CA SER A 80 -0.98 13.23 22.26
C SER A 80 0.07 14.03 21.49
N GLY A 81 0.85 13.39 20.60
CA GLY A 81 1.82 14.11 19.77
C GLY A 81 1.19 15.13 18.81
N ILE A 82 -0.05 14.87 18.34
CA ILE A 82 -0.80 15.84 17.53
C ILE A 82 -1.23 17.04 18.38
N SER A 83 -1.71 16.81 19.61
CA SER A 83 -2.19 17.89 20.47
C SER A 83 -1.06 18.81 20.95
N THR A 84 0.17 18.27 21.10
CA THR A 84 1.37 19.05 21.39
C THR A 84 2.01 19.70 20.15
N GLY A 85 1.44 19.49 18.96
CA GLY A 85 1.88 20.11 17.72
C GLY A 85 3.11 19.49 17.06
N CYS A 86 3.52 18.28 17.45
CA CYS A 86 4.66 17.58 16.85
C CYS A 86 4.42 17.25 15.37
N TYR A 87 3.18 16.94 15.01
CA TYR A 87 2.74 16.61 13.66
C TYR A 87 1.21 16.78 13.53
N LYS A 88 0.69 16.78 12.31
CA LYS A 88 -0.76 16.98 12.04
C LYS A 88 -1.49 15.66 11.73
N LYS A 89 -0.78 14.72 11.12
CA LYS A 89 -1.30 13.39 10.76
C LYS A 89 -0.17 12.38 10.81
N VAL A 90 -0.37 11.21 11.41
CA VAL A 90 0.54 10.05 11.33
C VAL A 90 -0.29 8.81 11.01
N ILE A 91 0.29 7.84 10.30
CA ILE A 91 -0.34 6.55 10.04
C ILE A 91 0.41 5.52 10.90
N PRO A 92 0.07 5.33 12.19
CA PRO A 92 0.54 4.17 12.93
C PRO A 92 -0.03 2.88 12.33
N SER A 93 0.70 1.78 12.45
CA SER A 93 0.31 0.47 11.93
C SER A 93 0.60 -0.66 12.91
N ARG A 94 -0.03 -1.80 12.66
CA ARG A 94 0.19 -3.03 13.43
C ARG A 94 0.34 -4.23 12.53
N THR A 95 1.17 -5.15 12.98
CA THR A 95 1.41 -6.44 12.34
C THR A 95 0.38 -7.47 12.80
N ALA A 96 0.09 -8.43 11.94
CA ALA A 96 -0.64 -9.64 12.28
C ALA A 96 0.15 -10.83 11.71
N GLU A 97 0.70 -11.63 12.62
CA GLU A 97 1.54 -12.78 12.30
C GLU A 97 0.73 -13.90 11.62
N ILE A 98 1.40 -14.62 10.73
CA ILE A 98 0.85 -15.76 9.99
C ILE A 98 1.64 -16.99 10.43
N PRO A 99 0.99 -17.97 11.08
CA PRO A 99 1.69 -19.06 11.79
C PRO A 99 2.24 -20.16 10.85
N HIS A 100 2.36 -19.89 9.55
CA HIS A 100 2.79 -20.82 8.53
C HIS A 100 3.44 -20.09 7.36
N LYS A 101 4.24 -20.83 6.57
CA LYS A 101 4.74 -20.34 5.28
C LYS A 101 3.57 -20.17 4.30
N VAL A 102 3.71 -19.20 3.41
CA VAL A 102 2.70 -18.74 2.48
C VAL A 102 3.10 -19.09 1.05
N ASN A 103 2.17 -19.70 0.31
CA ASN A 103 2.30 -19.88 -1.11
C ASN A 103 1.93 -18.57 -1.82
N MET A 104 2.95 -17.80 -2.21
CA MET A 104 2.80 -16.47 -2.78
C MET A 104 1.98 -16.44 -4.09
N PRO A 105 2.28 -17.28 -5.11
CA PRO A 105 1.47 -17.33 -6.32
C PRO A 105 0.01 -17.75 -6.08
N ALA A 106 -0.24 -18.76 -5.24
CA ALA A 106 -1.61 -19.19 -4.94
C ALA A 106 -2.39 -18.10 -4.19
N THR A 107 -1.72 -17.37 -3.28
CA THR A 107 -2.31 -16.22 -2.59
C THR A 107 -2.68 -15.09 -3.55
N LEU A 108 -1.81 -14.80 -4.54
CA LEU A 108 -2.11 -13.82 -5.59
C LEU A 108 -3.36 -14.23 -6.37
N LEU A 109 -3.40 -15.49 -6.82
CA LEU A 109 -4.50 -16.04 -7.62
C LEU A 109 -5.82 -16.05 -6.84
N ALA A 110 -5.79 -16.43 -5.56
CA ALA A 110 -6.97 -16.45 -4.69
C ALA A 110 -7.51 -15.04 -4.39
N GLY A 111 -6.63 -14.07 -4.15
CA GLY A 111 -7.03 -12.73 -3.75
C GLY A 111 -7.39 -11.79 -4.90
N ARG A 112 -6.81 -11.98 -6.10
CA ARG A 112 -6.96 -11.04 -7.22
C ARG A 112 -8.40 -10.81 -7.69
N PRO A 113 -9.27 -11.83 -7.80
CA PRO A 113 -10.67 -11.64 -8.20
C PRO A 113 -11.47 -10.76 -7.23
N SER A 114 -11.14 -10.83 -5.94
CA SER A 114 -11.82 -10.06 -4.87
C SER A 114 -11.22 -8.67 -4.66
N ASN A 115 -10.11 -8.35 -5.34
CA ASN A 115 -9.35 -7.12 -5.18
C ASN A 115 -9.17 -6.41 -6.53
N ASN A 116 -10.11 -5.52 -6.88
CA ASN A 116 -9.96 -4.63 -8.03
C ASN A 116 -9.15 -3.37 -7.66
N LEU A 117 -7.87 -3.58 -7.37
CA LEU A 117 -6.94 -2.57 -6.87
C LEU A 117 -6.05 -2.03 -8.00
N ALA A 118 -5.46 -0.85 -7.81
CA ALA A 118 -4.73 -0.12 -8.86
C ALA A 118 -3.63 -0.96 -9.50
N ARG A 119 -2.85 -1.67 -8.67
CA ARG A 119 -1.83 -2.63 -9.10
C ARG A 119 -1.82 -3.85 -8.19
N SER A 120 -1.36 -4.97 -8.71
CA SER A 120 -1.06 -6.18 -7.93
C SER A 120 0.34 -6.64 -8.25
N PHE A 121 1.04 -7.18 -7.25
CA PHE A 121 2.40 -7.66 -7.43
C PHE A 121 2.62 -8.94 -6.61
N SER A 122 3.54 -9.76 -7.09
CA SER A 122 4.13 -10.85 -6.33
C SER A 122 5.62 -10.85 -6.63
N LEU A 123 6.44 -10.85 -5.58
CA LEU A 123 7.89 -10.85 -5.69
C LEU A 123 8.47 -11.94 -4.81
N SER A 124 9.55 -12.54 -5.30
CA SER A 124 10.38 -13.48 -4.57
C SER A 124 11.83 -13.19 -4.94
N HIS A 125 12.62 -12.73 -3.98
CA HIS A 125 14.02 -12.43 -4.18
C HIS A 125 14.83 -12.79 -2.92
N ALA A 126 15.83 -13.66 -3.09
CA ALA A 126 16.54 -14.29 -1.99
C ALA A 126 15.55 -14.95 -1.01
N SER A 127 15.57 -14.55 0.26
CA SER A 127 14.59 -15.02 1.25
C SER A 127 13.36 -14.13 1.37
N TYR A 128 13.31 -12.97 0.71
CA TYR A 128 12.21 -12.01 0.86
C TYR A 128 11.13 -12.25 -0.17
N GLN A 129 9.90 -12.37 0.31
CA GLN A 129 8.74 -12.63 -0.53
C GLN A 129 7.59 -11.72 -0.12
N ALA A 130 6.89 -11.17 -1.10
CA ALA A 130 5.70 -10.37 -0.84
C ALA A 130 4.68 -10.53 -1.96
N THR A 131 3.42 -10.65 -1.59
CA THR A 131 2.29 -10.65 -2.53
C THR A 131 1.24 -9.67 -2.06
N GLY A 132 0.88 -8.73 -2.93
CA GLY A 132 0.09 -7.58 -2.53
C GLY A 132 -0.83 -7.06 -3.61
N PHE A 133 -1.87 -6.38 -3.12
CA PHE A 133 -2.83 -5.66 -3.95
C PHE A 133 -2.77 -4.18 -3.55
N SER A 134 -2.05 -3.38 -4.32
CA SER A 134 -1.80 -1.98 -4.01
C SER A 134 -3.04 -1.12 -4.29
N PRO A 135 -3.57 -0.40 -3.28
CA PRO A 135 -4.73 0.47 -3.48
C PRO A 135 -4.38 1.80 -4.14
N GLU A 136 -3.10 2.20 -4.14
CA GLU A 136 -2.67 3.57 -4.44
C GLU A 136 -1.36 3.58 -5.24
N LEU A 137 -1.27 4.49 -6.22
CA LEU A 137 0.00 4.86 -6.82
C LEU A 137 0.69 5.92 -5.98
N VAL A 138 1.92 5.65 -5.54
CA VAL A 138 2.80 6.66 -4.93
C VAL A 138 3.07 7.73 -5.97
N VAL A 139 3.57 7.30 -7.14
CA VAL A 139 3.79 8.15 -8.31
C VAL A 139 3.81 7.32 -9.59
N SER A 140 3.37 7.91 -10.68
CA SER A 140 3.60 7.44 -12.05
C SER A 140 4.20 8.61 -12.86
N VAL A 141 5.21 8.31 -13.66
CA VAL A 141 5.79 9.23 -14.65
C VAL A 141 5.67 8.56 -16.00
N ASN A 142 5.08 9.27 -16.96
CA ASN A 142 5.00 8.84 -18.35
C ASN A 142 5.20 10.06 -19.25
N ASN A 143 6.23 10.05 -20.11
CA ASN A 143 6.57 11.16 -21.00
C ASN A 143 6.59 12.51 -20.24
N ARG A 144 7.28 12.53 -19.09
CA ARG A 144 7.38 13.66 -18.14
C ARG A 144 6.08 14.06 -17.42
N LYS A 145 4.91 13.49 -17.75
CA LYS A 145 3.68 13.69 -16.95
C LYS A 145 3.83 12.90 -15.65
N ILE A 146 3.93 13.62 -14.54
CA ILE A 146 3.91 13.03 -13.19
C ILE A 146 2.47 12.99 -12.68
N THR A 147 2.09 11.88 -12.05
CA THR A 147 0.77 11.66 -11.46
C THR A 147 0.93 11.02 -10.09
N THR A 148 0.19 11.51 -9.10
CA THR A 148 0.01 10.85 -7.79
C THR A 148 -1.48 10.78 -7.47
N GLU A 149 -1.91 9.73 -6.78
CA GLU A 149 -3.32 9.44 -6.53
C GLU A 149 -3.60 9.23 -5.04
N PRO A 150 -3.54 10.29 -4.19
CA PRO A 150 -3.78 10.12 -2.76
C PRO A 150 -5.17 9.52 -2.49
N LEU A 151 -5.21 8.42 -1.75
CA LEU A 151 -6.45 7.84 -1.21
C LEU A 151 -6.49 7.97 0.31
N ALA A 152 -7.51 8.67 0.80
CA ALA A 152 -7.70 8.91 2.23
C ALA A 152 -9.19 8.92 2.57
N GLY A 153 -9.51 8.54 3.80
CA GLY A 153 -10.87 8.22 4.19
C GLY A 153 -11.26 6.80 3.77
N THR A 154 -12.01 6.08 4.62
CA THR A 154 -12.33 4.66 4.35
C THR A 154 -13.69 4.25 4.90
N ARG A 155 -14.44 3.51 4.09
CA ARG A 155 -15.62 2.73 4.52
C ARG A 155 -15.61 1.34 3.90
N LEU A 156 -16.30 0.40 4.54
CA LEU A 156 -16.51 -0.94 4.01
C LEU A 156 -17.44 -0.94 2.78
N CYS A 157 -17.17 -1.85 1.85
CA CYS A 157 -18.12 -2.29 0.84
C CYS A 157 -18.91 -3.49 1.41
N ALA A 158 -20.05 -3.19 2.03
CA ALA A 158 -20.95 -4.22 2.56
C ALA A 158 -21.50 -5.15 1.46
N ARG A 159 -21.98 -6.36 1.84
CA ARG A 159 -22.60 -7.30 0.88
C ARG A 159 -23.90 -6.76 0.26
N SER A 160 -24.61 -5.87 0.93
CA SER A 160 -25.88 -5.30 0.46
C SER A 160 -25.66 -3.99 -0.30
N LYS A 161 -26.15 -3.90 -1.55
CA LYS A 161 -26.11 -2.67 -2.36
C LYS A 161 -26.65 -1.44 -1.63
N LYS A 162 -27.75 -1.59 -0.87
CA LYS A 162 -28.34 -0.52 -0.06
C LYS A 162 -27.39 -0.03 1.03
N LYS A 163 -26.70 -0.97 1.71
CA LYS A 163 -25.73 -0.63 2.76
C LYS A 163 -24.46 -0.02 2.18
N VAL A 164 -23.99 -0.47 1.01
CA VAL A 164 -22.85 0.14 0.30
C VAL A 164 -23.17 1.58 -0.07
N SER A 165 -24.34 1.83 -0.67
CA SER A 165 -24.76 3.19 -1.05
C SER A 165 -24.86 4.10 0.18
N LYS A 166 -25.45 3.62 1.29
CA LYS A 166 -25.47 4.38 2.54
C LYS A 166 -24.06 4.71 3.05
N LEU A 167 -23.15 3.73 3.11
CA LEU A 167 -21.77 3.95 3.55
C LEU A 167 -20.99 4.87 2.60
N ARG A 168 -21.31 4.87 1.31
CA ARG A 168 -20.75 5.77 0.31
C ARG A 168 -21.19 7.22 0.57
N GLU A 169 -22.48 7.43 0.78
CA GLU A 169 -23.03 8.75 1.13
C GLU A 169 -22.47 9.24 2.48
N GLU A 170 -22.38 8.36 3.48
CA GLU A 170 -21.72 8.68 4.74
C GLU A 170 -20.26 9.09 4.56
N LEU A 171 -19.49 8.42 3.68
CA LEU A 171 -18.09 8.77 3.42
C LEU A 171 -17.95 10.12 2.71
N LEU A 172 -18.82 10.42 1.73
CA LEU A 172 -18.82 11.67 0.98
C LEU A 172 -19.20 12.90 1.82
N HIS A 173 -19.87 12.70 2.96
CA HIS A 173 -20.35 13.77 3.82
C HIS A 173 -19.73 13.75 5.23
N ASP A 174 -18.80 12.84 5.51
CA ASP A 174 -18.08 12.80 6.79
C ASP A 174 -17.04 13.93 6.83
N PRO A 175 -17.23 14.96 7.68
CA PRO A 175 -16.31 16.10 7.73
C PRO A 175 -14.88 15.70 8.11
N LYS A 176 -14.71 14.67 8.95
CA LYS A 176 -13.40 14.18 9.36
C LYS A 176 -12.66 13.59 8.17
N GLU A 177 -13.32 12.69 7.43
CA GLU A 177 -12.69 11.97 6.33
C GLU A 177 -12.42 12.91 5.14
N ILE A 178 -13.29 13.90 4.90
CA ILE A 178 -13.04 14.98 3.92
C ILE A 178 -11.82 15.80 4.33
N VAL A 179 -11.71 16.24 5.59
CA VAL A 179 -10.57 17.03 6.08
C VAL A 179 -9.28 16.22 5.94
N GLU A 180 -9.29 14.94 6.33
CA GLU A 180 -8.14 14.05 6.16
C GLU A 180 -7.70 13.96 4.68
N HIS A 181 -8.67 13.85 3.77
CA HIS A 181 -8.42 13.76 2.35
C HIS A 181 -7.88 15.07 1.76
N VAL A 182 -8.49 16.21 2.08
CA VAL A 182 -8.05 17.53 1.61
C VAL A 182 -6.65 17.87 2.09
N VAL A 183 -6.31 17.56 3.35
CA VAL A 183 -4.94 17.69 3.85
C VAL A 183 -3.96 16.87 3.00
N SER A 184 -4.39 15.67 2.59
CA SER A 184 -3.55 14.78 1.78
C SER A 184 -3.33 15.33 0.36
N VAL A 185 -4.39 15.82 -0.29
CA VAL A 185 -4.30 16.46 -1.62
C VAL A 185 -3.46 17.72 -1.59
N ARG A 186 -3.60 18.56 -0.55
CA ARG A 186 -2.80 19.79 -0.40
C ARG A 186 -1.30 19.50 -0.30
N GLN A 187 -0.92 18.45 0.44
CA GLN A 187 0.48 18.05 0.48
C GLN A 187 0.94 17.54 -0.89
N ALA A 188 0.16 16.69 -1.56
CA ALA A 188 0.53 16.18 -2.88
C ALA A 188 0.78 17.32 -3.88
N ILE A 189 -0.04 18.38 -3.86
CA ILE A 189 0.20 19.60 -4.66
C ILE A 189 1.53 20.25 -4.28
N THR A 190 1.80 20.40 -2.98
CA THR A 190 3.04 21.02 -2.48
C THR A 190 4.28 20.23 -2.90
N GLU A 191 4.20 18.90 -2.87
CA GLU A 191 5.27 18.00 -3.32
C GLU A 191 5.49 18.11 -4.83
N LEU A 192 4.42 18.05 -5.64
CA LEU A 192 4.52 18.19 -7.10
C LEU A 192 5.04 19.57 -7.52
N GLN A 193 4.72 20.64 -6.78
CA GLN A 193 5.25 21.99 -7.03
C GLN A 193 6.76 22.14 -6.78
N ARG A 194 7.40 21.17 -6.11
CA ARG A 194 8.87 21.10 -6.00
C ARG A 194 9.52 20.48 -7.24
N LEU A 195 8.75 19.76 -8.04
CA LEU A 195 9.20 18.95 -9.17
C LEU A 195 8.77 19.52 -10.53
N CYS A 196 7.70 20.31 -10.53
CA CYS A 196 7.02 20.79 -11.73
C CYS A 196 6.90 22.32 -11.69
N PRO A 197 6.87 22.99 -12.87
CA PRO A 197 6.43 24.38 -12.95
C PRO A 197 5.02 24.52 -12.37
N ARG A 198 4.79 25.56 -11.55
CA ARG A 198 3.57 25.71 -10.74
C ARG A 198 2.28 25.71 -11.57
N ASP A 199 2.32 26.25 -12.77
CA ASP A 199 1.23 26.36 -13.73
C ASP A 199 0.85 25.02 -14.38
N THR A 200 1.72 24.01 -14.30
CA THR A 200 1.43 22.66 -14.80
C THR A 200 0.74 21.77 -13.77
N VAL A 201 0.86 22.11 -12.47
CA VAL A 201 0.31 21.30 -11.38
C VAL A 201 -1.20 21.51 -11.27
N LYS A 202 -1.98 20.44 -11.42
CA LYS A 202 -3.45 20.48 -11.39
C LYS A 202 -4.05 19.23 -10.76
N ILE A 203 -5.25 19.40 -10.19
CA ILE A 203 -6.09 18.29 -9.73
C ILE A 203 -6.99 17.88 -10.90
N GLU A 204 -6.78 16.69 -11.47
CA GLU A 204 -7.59 16.17 -12.59
C GLU A 204 -8.89 15.51 -12.11
N ASP A 205 -8.90 14.98 -10.89
CA ASP A 205 -10.07 14.39 -10.24
C ASP A 205 -10.02 14.71 -8.74
N PHE A 206 -11.12 15.14 -8.15
CA PHE A 206 -11.17 15.64 -6.77
C PHE A 206 -12.31 15.00 -5.99
N ILE A 207 -11.97 14.34 -4.87
CA ILE A 207 -12.92 13.70 -3.94
C ILE A 207 -13.93 12.82 -4.67
N SER A 208 -13.44 11.85 -5.42
CA SER A 208 -14.25 10.81 -6.04
C SER A 208 -14.16 9.50 -5.26
N ILE A 209 -15.21 8.69 -5.30
CA ILE A 209 -15.20 7.40 -4.61
C ILE A 209 -14.43 6.37 -5.44
N ARG A 210 -13.36 5.83 -4.86
CA ARG A 210 -12.60 4.69 -5.40
C ARG A 210 -13.03 3.42 -4.68
N THR A 211 -13.53 2.45 -5.44
CA THR A 211 -14.01 1.16 -4.90
C THR A 211 -12.96 0.08 -5.11
N HIS A 212 -12.57 -0.58 -4.03
CA HIS A 212 -11.33 -1.31 -3.91
C HIS A 212 -11.56 -2.58 -3.07
N GLY A 213 -12.08 -3.63 -3.72
CA GLY A 213 -12.44 -4.89 -3.08
C GLY A 213 -13.45 -4.69 -1.94
N SER A 214 -13.03 -5.00 -0.71
CA SER A 214 -13.85 -4.89 0.50
C SER A 214 -14.02 -3.48 1.05
N VAL A 215 -13.38 -2.46 0.46
CA VAL A 215 -13.40 -1.07 0.95
C VAL A 215 -13.59 -0.04 -0.17
N GLN A 216 -14.01 1.15 0.22
CA GLN A 216 -14.09 2.33 -0.64
C GLN A 216 -13.43 3.54 0.04
N HIS A 217 -12.85 4.41 -0.78
CA HIS A 217 -12.00 5.54 -0.37
C HIS A 217 -12.42 6.83 -1.06
N LEU A 218 -12.14 7.99 -0.44
CA LEU A 218 -12.06 9.24 -1.19
C LEU A 218 -10.71 9.24 -1.92
N GLY A 219 -10.73 9.47 -3.22
CA GLY A 219 -9.56 9.55 -4.08
C GLY A 219 -9.51 10.88 -4.82
N SER A 220 -8.31 11.39 -5.04
CA SER A 220 -8.05 12.51 -5.94
C SER A 220 -6.84 12.18 -6.81
N ARG A 221 -6.76 12.79 -7.99
CA ARG A 221 -5.61 12.67 -8.90
C ARG A 221 -4.94 14.02 -9.06
N VAL A 222 -3.69 14.13 -8.65
CA VAL A 222 -2.87 15.33 -8.82
C VAL A 222 -1.81 15.04 -9.87
N THR A 223 -1.68 15.94 -10.83
CA THR A 223 -0.75 15.79 -11.96
C THR A 223 0.08 17.03 -12.15
N GLY A 224 1.21 16.89 -12.84
CA GLY A 224 2.08 17.98 -13.27
C GLY A 224 2.95 17.55 -14.45
N VAL A 225 3.78 18.46 -14.93
CA VAL A 225 4.84 18.16 -15.92
C VAL A 225 6.18 18.36 -15.23
N LEU A 226 6.99 17.31 -15.17
CA LEU A 226 8.32 17.37 -14.57
C LEU A 226 9.17 18.44 -15.27
N SER A 227 9.85 19.27 -14.48
CA SER A 227 10.78 20.28 -14.99
C SER A 227 11.96 19.62 -15.72
N PRO A 228 12.49 20.21 -16.82
CA PRO A 228 13.53 19.61 -17.68
C PRO A 228 14.73 18.98 -16.95
N GLU A 229 15.14 19.58 -15.84
CA GLU A 229 16.24 19.19 -14.97
C GLU A 229 15.93 18.07 -13.97
N LYS A 230 14.68 17.61 -13.92
CA LYS A 230 14.18 16.56 -13.02
C LYS A 230 13.96 15.25 -13.74
N ASP A 231 14.33 14.16 -13.08
CA ASP A 231 14.13 12.80 -13.56
C ASP A 231 13.09 12.02 -12.73
N ILE A 232 12.95 10.73 -13.02
CA ILE A 232 12.03 9.82 -12.33
C ILE A 232 12.41 9.58 -10.86
N TRP A 233 13.70 9.70 -10.50
CA TRP A 233 14.19 9.47 -9.14
C TRP A 233 13.99 10.72 -8.29
N ASP A 234 14.25 11.91 -8.83
CA ASP A 234 13.82 13.18 -8.22
C ASP A 234 12.33 13.14 -7.86
N ALA A 235 11.51 12.69 -8.83
CA ALA A 235 10.07 12.57 -8.67
C ALA A 235 9.71 11.63 -7.51
N PHE A 236 10.31 10.45 -7.50
CA PHE A 236 10.08 9.44 -6.48
C PHE A 236 10.54 9.90 -5.09
N ASP A 237 11.75 10.43 -4.95
CA ASP A 237 12.33 10.84 -3.67
C ASP A 237 11.51 11.93 -2.97
N VAL A 238 10.91 12.85 -3.74
CA VAL A 238 10.08 13.92 -3.17
C VAL A 238 8.74 13.38 -2.64
N VAL A 239 8.11 12.47 -3.38
CA VAL A 239 6.77 11.97 -3.03
C VAL A 239 6.80 10.76 -2.08
N PHE A 240 7.92 10.04 -2.00
CA PHE A 240 8.09 8.88 -1.13
C PHE A 240 8.43 9.26 0.33
N PRO A 241 7.96 8.50 1.34
CA PRO A 241 6.89 7.52 1.25
C PRO A 241 5.55 8.25 1.08
N SER A 242 4.53 7.56 0.57
CA SER A 242 3.23 8.21 0.38
C SER A 242 2.74 8.80 1.70
N LEU A 243 2.24 10.03 1.64
CA LEU A 243 1.63 10.71 2.76
C LEU A 243 0.47 9.90 3.38
N THR A 244 -0.25 9.14 2.56
CA THR A 244 -1.39 8.31 3.01
C THR A 244 -0.95 7.07 3.79
N ALA A 245 0.36 6.82 3.87
CA ALA A 245 0.97 5.73 4.63
C ALA A 245 2.04 6.18 5.64
N SER A 246 2.44 7.45 5.65
CA SER A 246 3.40 8.04 6.59
C SER A 246 2.77 9.10 7.49
N GLY A 247 2.58 10.33 6.96
CA GLY A 247 1.97 11.43 7.67
C GLY A 247 2.48 12.81 7.23
N THR A 248 1.98 13.88 7.86
CA THR A 248 2.45 15.26 7.65
C THR A 248 2.74 16.01 8.96
N PRO A 249 3.86 16.75 9.06
CA PRO A 249 4.97 16.85 8.09
C PRO A 249 5.82 15.57 8.01
N LYS A 250 6.27 15.20 6.80
CA LYS A 250 6.93 13.91 6.50
C LYS A 250 8.07 13.57 7.48
N HIS A 251 9.03 14.47 7.66
CA HIS A 251 10.19 14.29 8.55
C HIS A 251 9.79 13.90 9.98
N ALA A 252 8.91 14.69 10.61
CA ALA A 252 8.44 14.43 11.98
C ALA A 252 7.64 13.12 12.09
N THR A 253 6.96 12.72 11.02
CA THR A 253 6.13 11.51 11.04
C THR A 253 6.93 10.23 10.88
N LEU A 254 8.07 10.27 10.17
CA LEU A 254 8.98 9.13 10.08
C LEU A 254 9.60 8.82 11.45
N GLU A 255 10.05 9.84 12.17
CA GLU A 255 10.54 9.71 13.55
C GLU A 255 9.44 9.25 14.52
N ALA A 256 8.22 9.75 14.34
CA ALA A 256 7.09 9.30 15.14
C ALA A 256 6.81 7.81 14.92
N ILE A 257 6.78 7.35 13.66
CA ILE A 257 6.55 5.93 13.33
C ILE A 257 7.63 5.03 13.94
N GLN A 258 8.90 5.41 13.83
CA GLN A 258 10.00 4.64 14.42
C GLN A 258 9.90 4.50 15.96
N ARG A 259 9.35 5.51 16.64
CA ARG A 259 9.16 5.47 18.10
C ARG A 259 7.87 4.77 18.53
N LEU A 260 6.83 4.83 17.68
CA LEU A 260 5.50 4.31 17.99
C LEU A 260 5.37 2.82 17.67
N GLU A 261 6.09 2.32 16.67
CA GLU A 261 6.00 0.93 16.21
C GLU A 261 7.17 0.10 16.76
N ASP A 262 6.85 -1.02 17.43
CA ASP A 262 7.85 -1.90 18.04
C ASP A 262 8.58 -2.81 17.03
N GLN A 263 8.12 -2.80 15.78
CA GLN A 263 8.65 -3.64 14.70
C GLN A 263 8.93 -2.77 13.48
N PRO A 264 10.06 -3.02 12.78
CA PRO A 264 10.31 -2.34 11.52
C PRO A 264 9.23 -2.69 10.49
N ARG A 265 8.88 -1.72 9.66
CA ARG A 265 7.91 -1.91 8.58
C ARG A 265 8.42 -2.80 7.46
N GLU A 266 9.74 -2.86 7.28
CA GLU A 266 10.32 -3.50 6.11
C GLU A 266 9.64 -2.95 4.84
N LEU A 267 9.18 -3.82 3.93
CA LEU A 267 8.52 -3.38 2.69
C LEU A 267 7.14 -2.73 2.92
N TYR A 268 6.50 -2.89 4.07
CA TYR A 268 5.18 -2.27 4.34
C TYR A 268 5.25 -0.75 4.23
N SER A 269 4.28 -0.14 3.55
CA SER A 269 4.26 1.29 3.18
C SER A 269 5.44 1.77 2.31
N GLY A 270 6.27 0.85 1.84
CA GLY A 270 7.25 1.07 0.78
C GLY A 270 6.60 1.11 -0.61
N ALA A 271 7.40 0.85 -1.64
CA ALA A 271 6.95 0.84 -3.03
C ALA A 271 7.39 -0.41 -3.80
N ALA A 272 6.47 -0.98 -4.56
CA ALA A 272 6.75 -1.92 -5.64
C ALA A 272 6.86 -1.10 -6.93
N ILE A 273 8.03 -1.10 -7.55
CA ILE A 273 8.36 -0.21 -8.66
C ILE A 273 8.51 -0.98 -9.98
N MET A 274 8.05 -0.37 -11.06
CA MET A 274 8.24 -0.83 -12.43
C MET A 274 8.85 0.31 -13.22
N ILE A 275 9.93 0.00 -13.95
CA ILE A 275 10.62 0.92 -14.84
C ILE A 275 10.66 0.23 -16.19
N GLU A 276 10.00 0.79 -17.19
CA GLU A 276 10.01 0.24 -18.54
C GLU A 276 11.16 0.86 -19.37
N ASP A 277 11.34 2.17 -19.24
CA ASP A 277 12.41 2.95 -19.83
C ASP A 277 12.68 4.21 -18.98
N LEU A 278 13.47 5.16 -19.50
CA LEU A 278 13.82 6.40 -18.79
C LEU A 278 12.65 7.37 -18.59
N GLU A 279 11.54 7.18 -19.31
CA GLU A 279 10.38 8.09 -19.29
C GLU A 279 9.11 7.43 -18.74
N SER A 280 9.09 6.10 -18.58
CA SER A 280 7.99 5.29 -18.04
C SER A 280 8.39 4.64 -16.72
N PHE A 281 7.90 5.22 -15.62
CA PHE A 281 8.13 4.80 -14.25
C PHE A 281 6.81 4.72 -13.49
N GLU A 282 6.65 3.69 -12.67
CA GLU A 282 5.52 3.58 -11.78
C GLU A 282 5.91 2.98 -10.43
N ALA A 283 5.41 3.58 -9.36
CA ALA A 283 5.58 3.12 -8.00
C ALA A 283 4.21 2.87 -7.35
N ALA A 284 3.89 1.60 -7.12
CA ALA A 284 2.69 1.18 -6.41
C ALA A 284 2.98 1.11 -4.89
N LEU A 285 2.10 1.69 -4.09
CA LEU A 285 2.24 1.72 -2.63
C LEU A 285 2.02 0.31 -2.05
N VAL A 286 2.96 -0.16 -1.22
CA VAL A 286 2.89 -1.50 -0.64
C VAL A 286 1.98 -1.53 0.60
N LEU A 287 0.69 -1.78 0.34
CA LEU A 287 -0.34 -2.06 1.35
C LEU A 287 -1.10 -3.32 0.93
N ARG A 288 -1.92 -3.88 1.85
CA ARG A 288 -2.76 -5.08 1.60
C ARG A 288 -1.92 -6.21 1.03
N THR A 289 -0.81 -6.45 1.70
CA THR A 289 0.26 -7.33 1.27
C THR A 289 0.50 -8.35 2.36
N VAL A 290 0.78 -9.58 1.94
CA VAL A 290 1.39 -10.60 2.79
C VAL A 290 2.89 -10.59 2.53
N PHE A 291 3.67 -10.68 3.59
CA PHE A 291 5.13 -10.69 3.56
C PHE A 291 5.63 -12.00 4.17
N GLN A 292 6.77 -12.48 3.70
CA GLN A 292 7.48 -13.60 4.29
C GLN A 292 8.98 -13.41 4.10
N ASP A 293 9.75 -13.76 5.13
CA ASP A 293 11.19 -13.90 5.08
C ASP A 293 11.64 -15.25 5.67
N ARG A 294 12.89 -15.34 6.14
CA ARG A 294 13.43 -16.58 6.74
C ARG A 294 12.77 -16.91 8.08
N ASP A 295 12.37 -15.87 8.80
CA ASP A 295 12.06 -15.96 10.22
C ASP A 295 10.55 -15.92 10.47
N ARG A 296 9.80 -15.20 9.62
CA ARG A 296 8.35 -15.03 9.81
C ARG A 296 7.56 -14.81 8.52
N ALA A 297 6.25 -14.96 8.64
CA ALA A 297 5.27 -14.51 7.66
C ALA A 297 4.23 -13.63 8.35
N TRP A 298 3.85 -12.51 7.73
CA TRP A 298 2.94 -11.56 8.34
C TRP A 298 2.15 -10.74 7.32
N THR A 299 1.14 -10.03 7.80
CA THR A 299 0.52 -8.92 7.09
C THR A 299 0.41 -7.71 8.02
N GLN A 300 0.27 -6.50 7.47
CA GLN A 300 0.32 -5.27 8.26
C GLN A 300 -0.71 -4.27 7.77
N ALA A 301 -1.32 -3.54 8.70
CA ALA A 301 -2.28 -2.49 8.38
C ALA A 301 -2.23 -1.35 9.41
N GLY A 302 -2.41 -0.13 8.92
CA GLY A 302 -2.47 1.08 9.73
C GLY A 302 -3.64 1.97 9.35
N ALA A 303 -3.86 3.02 10.12
CA ALA A 303 -4.92 4.01 9.89
C ALA A 303 -4.40 5.44 10.11
N GLY A 304 -4.91 6.39 9.32
CA GLY A 304 -4.53 7.79 9.44
C GLY A 304 -5.14 8.40 10.69
N VAL A 305 -4.28 8.82 11.63
CA VAL A 305 -4.66 9.49 12.86
C VAL A 305 -4.47 11.00 12.68
N ILE A 306 -5.58 11.72 12.80
CA ILE A 306 -5.67 13.19 12.95
C ILE A 306 -6.32 13.54 14.30
N SER A 307 -6.36 14.83 14.67
CA SER A 307 -6.85 15.28 15.99
C SER A 307 -8.28 14.84 16.33
N GLN A 308 -9.14 14.59 15.35
CA GLN A 308 -10.52 14.10 15.53
C GLN A 308 -10.65 12.57 15.51
N SER A 309 -9.55 11.83 15.60
CA SER A 309 -9.58 10.36 15.52
C SER A 309 -10.05 9.73 16.81
N ASN A 310 -10.69 8.57 16.68
CA ASN A 310 -11.12 7.75 17.82
C ASN A 310 -10.34 6.43 17.78
N PRO A 311 -9.58 6.07 18.83
CA PRO A 311 -8.73 4.87 18.84
C PRO A 311 -9.46 3.58 18.44
N GLN A 312 -10.67 3.37 18.96
CA GLN A 312 -11.47 2.18 18.64
C GLN A 312 -11.91 2.13 17.17
N ARG A 313 -12.26 3.29 16.60
CA ARG A 313 -12.60 3.38 15.17
C ARG A 313 -11.37 3.11 14.31
N GLU A 314 -10.21 3.66 14.66
CA GLU A 314 -8.97 3.43 13.90
C GLU A 314 -8.53 1.96 13.97
N LEU A 315 -8.66 1.30 15.12
CA LEU A 315 -8.47 -0.15 15.24
C LEU A 315 -9.41 -0.90 14.30
N THR A 316 -10.70 -0.53 14.30
CA THR A 316 -11.69 -1.14 13.39
C THR A 316 -11.27 -0.98 11.93
N LYS A 317 -10.82 0.21 11.52
CA LYS A 317 -10.29 0.43 10.17
C LYS A 317 -9.12 -0.50 9.86
N THR A 318 -8.18 -0.75 10.77
CA THR A 318 -7.09 -1.72 10.49
C THR A 318 -7.64 -3.13 10.22
N CYS A 319 -8.65 -3.59 10.96
CA CYS A 319 -9.30 -4.88 10.71
C CYS A 319 -10.00 -4.92 9.35
N GLU A 320 -10.75 -3.86 9.01
CA GLU A 320 -11.36 -3.69 7.69
C GLU A 320 -10.29 -3.76 6.59
N LYS A 321 -9.10 -3.23 6.85
CA LYS A 321 -8.01 -3.22 5.90
C LYS A 321 -7.33 -4.58 5.71
N LEU A 322 -7.09 -5.29 6.81
CA LEU A 322 -6.52 -6.65 6.81
C LEU A 322 -7.42 -7.64 6.09
N ALA A 323 -8.74 -7.46 6.16
CA ALA A 323 -9.71 -8.31 5.47
C ALA A 323 -9.58 -8.31 3.93
N SER A 324 -8.80 -7.38 3.33
CA SER A 324 -8.53 -7.39 1.89
C SER A 324 -7.46 -8.42 1.47
N ILE A 325 -6.65 -8.93 2.40
CA ILE A 325 -5.57 -9.88 2.11
C ILE A 325 -5.65 -11.15 2.96
N ALA A 326 -5.94 -11.02 4.26
CA ALA A 326 -5.92 -12.12 5.22
C ALA A 326 -6.76 -13.35 4.81
N PRO A 327 -7.99 -13.23 4.27
CA PRO A 327 -8.79 -14.38 3.85
C PRO A 327 -8.25 -15.13 2.64
N PHE A 328 -7.28 -14.57 1.93
CA PHE A 328 -6.76 -15.10 0.67
C PHE A 328 -5.36 -15.70 0.81
N VAL A 329 -4.77 -15.64 2.00
CA VAL A 329 -3.44 -16.20 2.30
C VAL A 329 -3.53 -17.73 2.22
N ILE A 330 -2.80 -18.32 1.28
CA ILE A 330 -2.76 -19.78 1.08
C ILE A 330 -1.51 -20.34 1.77
N PRO A 331 -1.63 -21.33 2.67
CA PRO A 331 -0.47 -22.00 3.26
C PRO A 331 0.38 -22.71 2.21
N ASP A 332 1.70 -22.66 2.39
CA ASP A 332 2.66 -23.46 1.63
C ASP A 332 2.73 -24.87 2.23
N VAL A 333 1.83 -25.74 1.78
CA VAL A 333 1.81 -27.15 2.20
C VAL A 333 2.77 -27.91 1.30
N PRO A 334 3.72 -28.69 1.85
CA PRO A 334 4.53 -29.60 1.04
C PRO A 334 3.61 -30.53 0.23
N THR A 335 3.85 -30.62 -1.07
CA THR A 335 3.15 -31.57 -1.96
C THR A 335 3.67 -32.98 -1.78
#